data_AF-A0A2S6AMH4-F1
#
_entry.id   AF-A0A2S6AMH4-F1
#
_cell.length_a   1.000
_cell.length_b   1.000
_cell.length_c   1.000
_cell.angle_alpha   90.00
_cell.angle_beta   90.00
_cell.angle_gamma   90.00
#
_symmetry.space_group_name_H-M   'P 1'
#
loop_
_entity.id
_entity.type
_entity.pdbx_description
1 polymer ?
#
loop_
_entity_poly.entity_id
_entity_poly.type
_entity_poly.pdbx_seq_one_letter_code
_entity_poly.pdbx_strand_id
1 'polypeptide(L)'
;MSETTTPADIDASIAERLRTATSVRTVIEILSRTEHSTDALLPTAELHHALTTAGWTLTRPAGAPYWLAYAPDDGSPLVVFEAEPSQPHTASTSVAPAKQ
;
A
#
# COMPACT_ATOMS: atom_id res chain seq x y z
N MET A 1 -13.10 -20.02 -20.83
CA MET A 1 -12.61 -18.64 -20.99
C MET A 1 -11.62 -18.44 -19.86
N SER A 2 -10.34 -18.26 -20.17
CA SER A 2 -9.33 -17.98 -19.16
C SER A 2 -9.36 -16.47 -18.92
N GLU A 3 -10.07 -16.03 -17.89
CA GLU A 3 -9.93 -14.66 -17.40
C GLU A 3 -8.55 -14.57 -16.75
N THR A 4 -7.56 -14.20 -17.55
CA THR A 4 -6.23 -13.85 -17.06
C THR A 4 -6.35 -12.46 -16.44
N THR A 5 -6.86 -12.39 -15.20
CA THR A 5 -6.88 -11.15 -14.41
C THR A 5 -5.43 -10.76 -14.14
N THR A 6 -4.92 -9.81 -14.92
CA THR A 6 -3.55 -9.32 -14.76
C THR A 6 -3.41 -8.64 -13.40
N PRO A 7 -2.22 -8.63 -12.77
CA PRO A 7 -2.01 -7.97 -11.47
C PRO A 7 -2.42 -6.48 -11.47
N ALA A 8 -2.31 -5.80 -12.61
CA ALA A 8 -2.79 -4.42 -12.78
C ALA A 8 -4.33 -4.27 -12.68
N ASP A 9 -5.07 -5.31 -13.09
CA ASP A 9 -6.54 -5.35 -13.00
C ASP A 9 -6.99 -5.57 -11.55
N ILE A 10 -6.24 -6.39 -10.80
CA ILE A 10 -6.43 -6.58 -9.36
C ILE A 10 -6.17 -5.26 -8.61
N ASP A 11 -5.05 -4.59 -8.91
CA ASP A 11 -4.67 -3.31 -8.29
C ASP A 11 -5.71 -2.21 -8.53
N ALA A 12 -6.16 -2.06 -9.79
CA ALA A 12 -7.21 -1.11 -10.16
C ALA A 12 -8.53 -1.39 -9.41
N SER A 13 -8.94 -2.66 -9.32
CA SER A 13 -10.16 -3.06 -8.60
C SER A 13 -10.09 -2.73 -7.11
N ILE A 14 -8.92 -2.88 -6.49
CA ILE A 14 -8.73 -2.55 -5.07
C ILE A 14 -8.74 -1.05 -4.86
N ALA A 15 -8.04 -0.28 -5.68
CA ALA A 15 -8.05 1.18 -5.61
C ALA A 15 -9.49 1.71 -5.75
N GLU A 16 -10.26 1.19 -6.71
CA GLU A 16 -11.67 1.54 -6.89
C GLU A 16 -12.52 1.24 -5.65
N ARG A 17 -12.33 0.07 -5.03
CA ARG A 17 -13.05 -0.28 -3.79
C ARG A 17 -12.65 0.61 -2.62
N LEU A 18 -11.37 0.94 -2.49
CA LEU A 18 -10.87 1.83 -1.43
C LEU A 18 -11.39 3.26 -1.58
N ARG A 19 -11.61 3.76 -2.79
CA ARG A 19 -12.17 5.11 -3.07
C ARG A 19 -13.58 5.34 -2.50
N THR A 20 -14.27 4.28 -2.07
CA THR A 20 -15.60 4.36 -1.46
C THR A 20 -15.64 3.85 -0.01
N ALA A 21 -14.53 3.35 0.52
CA ALA A 21 -14.48 2.79 1.86
C ALA A 21 -14.35 3.91 2.89
N THR A 22 -15.35 4.13 3.74
CA THR A 22 -15.37 5.21 4.75
C THR A 22 -15.01 4.75 6.17
N SER A 23 -14.73 3.46 6.36
CA SER A 23 -14.49 2.85 7.68
C SER A 23 -13.24 1.95 7.66
N VAL A 24 -12.50 1.92 8.77
CA VAL A 24 -11.30 1.08 8.96
C VAL A 24 -11.57 -0.40 8.67
N ARG A 25 -12.70 -0.91 9.17
CA ARG A 25 -13.11 -2.30 8.94
C ARG A 25 -13.18 -2.65 7.46
N THR A 26 -13.85 -1.80 6.67
CA THR A 26 -14.01 -1.99 5.23
C THR A 26 -12.66 -1.98 4.52
N VAL A 27 -11.75 -1.07 4.89
CA VAL A 27 -10.40 -1.00 4.34
C VAL A 27 -9.61 -2.28 4.63
N ILE A 28 -9.61 -2.75 5.89
CA ILE A 28 -8.93 -4.00 6.28
C ILE A 28 -9.54 -5.19 5.50
N GLU A 29 -10.86 -5.28 5.42
CA GLU A 29 -11.52 -6.37 4.67
C GLU A 29 -11.18 -6.36 3.17
N ILE A 30 -10.97 -5.18 2.57
CA ILE A 30 -10.51 -5.05 1.18
C ILE A 30 -9.06 -5.53 1.07
N LEU A 31 -8.16 -5.01 1.91
CA LEU A 31 -6.73 -5.30 1.86
C LEU A 31 -6.41 -6.76 2.20
N SER A 32 -7.03 -7.35 3.23
CA SER A 32 -6.79 -8.74 3.63
C SER A 32 -7.24 -9.77 2.60
N ARG A 33 -8.23 -9.45 1.75
CA ARG A 33 -8.60 -10.30 0.61
C ARG A 33 -7.55 -10.26 -0.50
N THR A 34 -6.83 -9.16 -0.63
CA THR A 34 -5.78 -8.96 -1.64
C THR A 34 -4.49 -9.69 -1.30
N GLU A 35 -4.09 -9.74 -0.02
CA GLU A 35 -2.85 -10.41 0.41
C GLU A 35 -2.82 -11.91 0.05
N HIS A 36 -3.99 -12.53 -0.15
CA HIS A 36 -4.08 -13.91 -0.63
C HIS A 36 -3.95 -14.06 -2.15
N SER A 37 -3.99 -12.95 -2.92
CA SER A 37 -4.04 -12.98 -4.39
C SER A 37 -2.76 -12.52 -5.07
N THR A 38 -1.95 -11.65 -4.47
CA THR A 38 -0.70 -11.18 -5.11
C THR A 38 0.22 -10.49 -4.11
N ASP A 39 1.54 -10.68 -4.26
CA ASP A 39 2.64 -9.93 -3.61
C ASP A 39 2.62 -8.41 -3.90
N ALA A 40 1.61 -7.93 -4.64
CA ALA A 40 1.40 -6.55 -5.00
C ALA A 40 0.51 -5.86 -3.96
N LEU A 41 1.13 -5.36 -2.90
CA LEU A 41 0.52 -4.29 -2.12
C LEU A 41 0.42 -3.06 -3.03
N LEU A 42 -0.72 -2.35 -3.00
CA LEU A 42 -0.87 -1.12 -3.77
C LEU A 42 0.28 -0.17 -3.46
N PRO A 43 0.82 0.54 -4.47
CA PRO A 43 1.80 1.58 -4.21
C PRO A 43 1.21 2.62 -3.26
N THR A 44 1.99 3.05 -2.27
CA THR A 44 1.54 3.95 -1.19
C THR A 44 0.87 5.22 -1.72
N ALA A 45 1.31 5.75 -2.86
CA ALA A 45 0.72 6.92 -3.51
C ALA A 45 -0.72 6.67 -3.98
N GLU A 46 -1.02 5.51 -4.56
CA GLU A 46 -2.36 5.14 -5.02
C GLU A 46 -3.27 4.84 -3.83
N LEU A 47 -2.75 4.19 -2.79
CA LEU A 47 -3.47 4.00 -1.52
C LEU A 47 -3.88 5.35 -0.90
N HIS A 48 -2.94 6.31 -0.83
CA HIS A 48 -3.23 7.66 -0.33
C HIS A 48 -4.28 8.37 -1.19
N HIS A 49 -4.16 8.27 -2.52
CA HIS A 49 -5.12 8.86 -3.44
C HIS A 49 -6.53 8.26 -3.26
N ALA A 50 -6.62 6.94 -3.11
CA ALA A 50 -7.89 6.26 -2.89
C ALA A 50 -8.54 6.65 -1.54
N LEU A 51 -7.77 6.67 -0.46
CA LEU A 51 -8.27 7.07 0.87
C LEU A 51 -8.73 8.52 0.91
N THR A 52 -7.96 9.45 0.33
CA THR A 52 -8.35 10.88 0.26
C THR A 52 -9.60 11.08 -0.60
N THR A 53 -9.75 10.33 -1.69
CA THR A 53 -10.98 10.33 -2.52
C THR A 53 -12.20 9.86 -1.72
N ALA A 54 -12.02 8.86 -0.86
CA ALA A 54 -13.06 8.37 0.05
C ALA A 54 -13.35 9.33 1.22
N GLY A 55 -12.67 10.47 1.32
CA GLY A 55 -12.85 11.48 2.37
C GLY A 55 -12.02 11.25 3.64
N TRP A 56 -11.03 10.36 3.61
CA TRP A 56 -10.14 10.17 4.76
C TRP A 56 -9.18 11.34 4.93
N THR A 57 -8.91 11.66 6.18
CA THR A 57 -7.88 12.65 6.52
C THR A 57 -6.55 11.93 6.74
N LEU A 58 -5.54 12.26 5.93
CA LEU A 58 -4.18 11.72 6.08
C LEU A 58 -3.29 12.74 6.80
N THR A 59 -2.60 12.31 7.85
CA THR A 59 -1.63 13.13 8.58
C THR A 59 -0.33 12.37 8.79
N ARG A 60 0.80 13.04 8.61
CA ARG A 60 2.12 12.48 8.92
C ARG A 60 2.67 13.14 10.19
N PRO A 61 2.81 12.41 11.31
CA PRO A 61 3.51 12.95 12.48
C PRO A 61 4.95 13.33 12.12
N ALA A 62 5.43 14.43 12.70
CA ALA A 62 6.79 14.92 12.43
C ALA A 62 7.83 13.85 12.81
N GLY A 63 8.68 13.46 11.87
CA GLY A 63 9.72 12.44 12.07
C GLY A 63 9.21 10.98 12.07
N ALA A 64 7.93 10.74 11.78
CA ALA A 64 7.41 9.38 11.68
C ALA A 64 7.60 8.79 10.27
N PRO A 65 7.94 7.48 10.17
CA PRO A 65 7.99 6.73 8.91
C PRO A 65 6.60 6.20 8.48
N TYR A 66 5.53 6.70 9.07
CA TYR A 66 4.16 6.24 8.82
C TYR A 66 3.19 7.43 8.72
N TRP A 67 2.06 7.18 8.07
CA TRP A 67 0.91 8.06 7.98
C TRP A 67 -0.22 7.55 8.87
N LEU A 68 -0.96 8.48 9.46
CA LEU A 68 -2.21 8.24 10.17
C LEU A 68 -3.37 8.66 9.28
N ALA A 69 -4.20 7.71 8.89
CA ALA A 69 -5.42 7.92 8.13
C ALA A 69 -6.62 7.85 9.07
N TYR A 70 -7.45 8.89 9.10
CA TYR A 70 -8.66 8.92 9.94
C TYR A 70 -9.90 8.67 9.09
N ALA A 71 -10.68 7.67 9.50
CA ALA A 71 -11.92 7.29 8.85
C ALA A 71 -12.95 8.43 8.96
N PRO A 72 -13.62 8.82 7.86
CA PRO A 72 -14.66 9.86 7.91
C PRO A 72 -15.91 9.46 8.69
N ASP A 73 -16.20 8.16 8.80
CA ASP A 73 -17.42 7.65 9.44
C ASP A 73 -17.42 7.80 10.98
N ASP A 74 -16.30 7.46 11.62
CA ASP A 74 -16.18 7.36 13.08
C ASP A 74 -14.91 8.04 13.63
N GLY A 75 -13.98 8.49 12.77
CA GLY A 75 -12.69 9.06 13.18
C GLY A 75 -11.67 8.01 13.61
N SER A 76 -11.99 6.73 13.53
CA SER A 76 -11.08 5.63 13.83
C SER A 76 -9.77 5.72 13.00
N PRO A 77 -8.59 5.63 13.64
CA PRO A 77 -7.31 5.75 12.95
C PRO A 77 -6.86 4.44 12.30
N LEU A 78 -6.20 4.54 11.14
CA LEU A 78 -5.48 3.48 10.45
C LEU A 78 -4.02 3.94 10.26
N VAL A 79 -3.06 3.07 10.61
CA VAL A 79 -1.63 3.33 10.40
C VAL A 79 -1.22 2.78 9.04
N VAL A 80 -0.66 3.64 8.20
CA VAL A 80 -0.15 3.28 6.86
C VAL A 80 1.37 3.45 6.87
N PHE A 81 2.09 2.36 6.68
CA PHE A 81 3.55 2.41 6.56
C PHE A 81 3.92 2.68 5.10
N GLU A 82 4.79 3.67 4.88
CA GLU A 82 5.45 3.78 3.58
C GLU A 82 6.41 2.60 3.50
N ALA A 83 6.19 1.67 2.57
CA ALA A 83 7.25 0.73 2.22
C ALA A 83 8.46 1.57 1.84
N GLU A 84 9.58 1.44 2.57
CA GLU A 84 10.82 2.04 2.12
C GLU A 84 11.01 1.58 0.67
N PRO A 85 11.27 2.50 -0.29
CA PRO A 85 11.63 2.07 -1.62
C PRO A 85 12.82 1.18 -1.42
N SER A 86 12.60 -0.13 -1.56
CA SER A 86 13.59 -1.15 -1.28
C SER A 86 14.88 -0.63 -1.85
N GLN A 87 15.87 -0.36 -0.99
CA GLN A 87 17.21 -0.15 -1.49
C GLN A 87 17.40 -1.21 -2.55
N PRO A 88 17.88 -0.87 -3.76
CA PRO A 88 18.30 -1.91 -4.68
C PRO A 88 19.17 -2.79 -3.79
N HIS A 89 18.81 -4.07 -3.68
CA HIS A 89 19.71 -5.01 -3.07
C HIS A 89 20.89 -4.95 -4.02
N THR A 90 21.83 -4.05 -3.76
CA THR A 90 23.17 -4.14 -4.27
C THR A 90 23.58 -5.45 -3.66
N ALA A 91 23.40 -6.52 -4.44
CA ALA A 91 24.07 -7.76 -4.23
C ALA A 91 25.49 -7.32 -3.88
N SER A 92 25.83 -7.44 -2.60
CA SER A 92 27.18 -7.26 -2.13
C SER A 92 27.92 -8.49 -2.64
N THR A 93 28.05 -8.60 -3.96
CA THR A 93 29.13 -9.35 -4.55
C THR A 93 30.34 -8.47 -4.25
N SER A 94 30.92 -8.69 -3.07
CA SER A 94 32.26 -8.24 -2.74
C SER A 94 33.13 -8.49 -3.94
N VAL A 95 33.48 -7.42 -4.65
CA VAL A 95 34.65 -7.46 -5.53
C VAL A 95 35.83 -7.50 -4.58
N ALA A 96 36.34 -8.69 -4.30
CA ALA A 96 37.67 -8.83 -3.74
C ALA A 96 38.66 -8.81 -4.93
N PRO A 97 39.55 -7.81 -5.03
CA PRO A 97 40.69 -7.87 -5.92
C PRO A 97 41.85 -8.60 -5.21
N ALA A 98 42.64 -9.35 -5.97
CA ALA A 98 44.10 -9.55 -5.88
C ALA A 98 44.47 -10.99 -6.26
N LYS A 99 45.15 -11.21 -7.40
CA LYS A 99 46.61 -11.11 -7.61
C LYS A 99 47.33 -12.37 -7.06
N GLN A 100 47.62 -13.33 -7.93
CA GLN A 100 48.97 -13.68 -8.42
C GLN A 100 48.86 -14.73 -9.54
#